data_AF-A0A2E6TQL9-F1
#
_entry.id   AF-A0A2E6TQL9-F1
#
_cell.length_a   1.000
_cell.length_b   1.000
_cell.length_c   1.000
_cell.angle_alpha   90.00
_cell.angle_beta   90.00
_cell.angle_gamma   90.00
#
_symmetry.space_group_name_H-M   'P 1'
#
loop_
_entity.id
_entity.type
_entity.pdbx_description
1 polymer ?
#
loop_
_entity_poly.entity_id
_entity_poly.type
_entity_poly.pdbx_seq_one_letter_code
_entity_poly.pdbx_strand_id
1 'polypeptide(L)'
;MSLKIFGDANDYVAKGLSGGKIVVVPSKINRLKTKENTIIGNTVLYGATSGKLFAAGKAGERFAVRNSGGTAIVEGCDSNGCEYMTGGNIVILGSIGDNFGAGMTGGMAFVYDEKNNFENYANPSSIVWVDSSALLRVKVPPVAAPVKYSNFWVFPLPGFKVRLPSATLR
;
A
#
# COMPACT_ATOMS: atom_id res chain seq x y z
N MET A 1 18.11 -6.76 7.26
CA MET A 1 17.22 -7.81 7.81
C MET A 1 16.06 -8.08 6.85
N SER A 2 15.71 -9.34 6.62
CA SER A 2 14.54 -9.75 5.82
C SER A 2 13.80 -10.87 6.54
N LEU A 3 12.49 -10.70 6.77
CA LEU A 3 11.62 -11.69 7.42
C LEU A 3 10.55 -12.15 6.42
N LYS A 4 10.34 -13.46 6.33
CA LYS A 4 9.28 -14.04 5.51
C LYS A 4 8.42 -14.95 6.37
N ILE A 5 7.12 -14.68 6.40
CA ILE A 5 6.12 -15.41 7.16
C ILE A 5 5.24 -16.18 6.16
N PHE A 6 5.04 -17.47 6.44
CA PHE A 6 4.11 -18.33 5.73
C PHE A 6 2.93 -18.64 6.65
N GLY A 7 1.75 -18.13 6.29
CA GLY A 7 0.57 -18.09 7.16
C GLY A 7 0.05 -16.66 7.27
N ASP A 8 -0.62 -16.38 8.37
CA ASP A 8 -1.13 -15.07 8.76
C ASP A 8 -0.37 -14.50 9.96
N ALA A 9 -0.59 -13.23 10.25
CA ALA A 9 -0.04 -12.55 11.41
C ALA A 9 -1.11 -11.66 12.06
N ASN A 10 -1.04 -11.54 13.38
CA ASN A 10 -1.93 -10.70 14.17
C ASN A 10 -1.57 -9.21 14.04
N ASP A 11 -2.00 -8.40 15.01
CA ASP A 11 -1.81 -6.95 15.01
C ASP A 11 -0.35 -6.50 15.04
N TYR A 12 -0.13 -5.24 14.67
CA TYR A 12 1.16 -4.53 14.80
C TYR A 12 2.29 -5.10 13.95
N VAL A 13 1.98 -5.83 12.86
CA VAL A 13 3.00 -6.22 11.89
C VAL A 13 3.77 -4.98 11.43
N ALA A 14 5.09 -5.06 11.50
CA ALA A 14 5.97 -3.96 11.12
C ALA A 14 5.78 -2.65 11.93
N LYS A 15 5.28 -2.72 13.17
CA LYS A 15 5.28 -1.56 14.09
C LYS A 15 6.69 -0.99 14.24
N GLY A 16 6.82 0.32 14.04
CA GLY A 16 8.09 1.04 14.11
C GLY A 16 9.12 0.57 13.09
N LEU A 17 8.68 0.05 11.93
CA LEU A 17 9.60 -0.40 10.89
C LEU A 17 10.56 0.74 10.54
N SER A 18 11.84 0.48 10.71
CA SER A 18 12.94 1.45 10.56
C SER A 18 13.99 0.94 9.58
N GLY A 19 13.53 0.21 8.57
CA GLY A 19 14.35 -0.45 7.55
C GLY A 19 13.98 -1.93 7.39
N GLY A 20 14.74 -2.64 6.56
CA GLY A 20 14.50 -4.06 6.31
C GLY A 20 13.26 -4.36 5.47
N LYS A 21 12.94 -5.65 5.36
CA LYS A 21 11.86 -6.17 4.51
C LYS A 21 11.06 -7.25 5.24
N ILE A 22 9.74 -7.13 5.26
CA ILE A 22 8.82 -8.13 5.78
C ILE A 22 7.92 -8.59 4.64
N VAL A 23 7.75 -9.91 4.51
CA VAL A 23 6.87 -10.52 3.51
C VAL A 23 5.94 -11.50 4.23
N VAL A 24 4.63 -11.32 4.10
CA VAL A 24 3.60 -12.22 4.62
C VAL A 24 2.87 -12.83 3.44
N VAL A 25 2.90 -14.16 3.35
CA VAL A 25 2.21 -14.92 2.30
C VAL A 25 1.42 -16.05 2.93
N PRO A 26 0.26 -16.44 2.39
CA PRO A 26 -0.50 -17.57 2.91
C PRO A 26 0.34 -18.83 3.01
N SER A 27 -0.05 -19.74 3.90
CA SER A 27 0.54 -21.07 3.95
C SER A 27 0.33 -21.79 2.62
N LYS A 28 1.35 -22.52 2.16
CA LYS A 28 1.29 -23.29 0.89
C LYS A 28 0.17 -24.32 0.84
N ILE A 29 -0.30 -24.76 2.01
CA ILE A 29 -1.36 -25.76 2.15
C ILE A 29 -2.74 -25.10 1.96
N ASN A 30 -2.86 -23.81 2.26
CA ASN A 30 -4.14 -23.12 2.29
C ASN A 30 -4.38 -22.39 0.95
N ARG A 31 -5.41 -22.79 0.20
CA ARG A 31 -5.77 -22.21 -1.10
C ARG A 31 -6.70 -20.99 -0.99
N LEU A 32 -6.66 -20.28 0.14
CA LEU A 32 -7.49 -19.10 0.34
C LEU A 32 -7.18 -18.07 -0.75
N LYS A 33 -8.24 -17.48 -1.30
CA LYS A 33 -8.10 -16.34 -2.20
C LYS A 33 -7.56 -15.17 -1.40
N THR A 34 -6.33 -14.79 -1.66
CA THR A 34 -5.60 -13.77 -0.89
C THR A 34 -6.37 -12.46 -0.81
N LYS A 35 -6.96 -12.03 -1.94
CA LYS A 35 -7.71 -10.77 -2.05
C LYS A 35 -8.98 -10.71 -1.21
N GLU A 36 -9.52 -11.86 -0.80
CA GLU A 36 -10.77 -11.95 -0.06
C GLU A 36 -10.55 -12.14 1.44
N ASN A 37 -9.32 -12.43 1.89
CA ASN A 37 -9.03 -12.84 3.26
C ASN A 37 -8.01 -11.91 3.94
N THR A 38 -8.23 -11.65 5.23
CA THR A 38 -7.28 -10.93 6.09
C THR A 38 -6.08 -11.81 6.39
N ILE A 39 -4.88 -11.26 6.21
CA ILE A 39 -3.61 -11.95 6.45
C ILE A 39 -2.74 -11.25 7.49
N ILE A 40 -2.95 -9.95 7.69
CA ILE A 40 -2.31 -9.16 8.74
C ILE A 40 -3.37 -8.41 9.52
N GLY A 41 -3.20 -8.33 10.83
CA GLY A 41 -4.16 -7.68 11.73
C GLY A 41 -4.17 -6.15 11.64
N ASN A 42 -4.48 -5.52 12.77
CA ASN A 42 -4.69 -4.09 12.90
C ASN A 42 -3.39 -3.32 13.15
N THR A 43 -3.43 -2.00 12.93
CA THR A 43 -2.35 -1.06 13.33
C THR A 43 -0.97 -1.46 12.77
N VAL A 44 -0.98 -2.00 11.57
CA VAL A 44 0.20 -2.42 10.82
C VAL A 44 0.99 -1.19 10.38
N LEU A 45 2.32 -1.28 10.35
CA LEU A 45 3.23 -0.18 10.01
C LEU A 45 3.11 1.05 10.92
N TYR A 46 2.58 0.88 12.12
CA TYR A 46 2.42 1.98 13.06
C TYR A 46 3.74 2.72 13.31
N GLY A 47 3.80 4.00 12.94
CA GLY A 47 4.99 4.83 13.15
C GLY A 47 6.22 4.39 12.36
N ALA A 48 6.05 3.65 11.26
CA ALA A 48 7.17 3.22 10.43
C ALA A 48 7.91 4.42 9.81
N THR A 49 9.23 4.44 9.90
CA THR A 49 10.09 5.52 9.38
C THR A 49 10.82 5.13 8.10
N SER A 50 11.04 3.83 7.86
CA SER A 50 11.57 3.31 6.60
C SER A 50 11.37 1.79 6.49
N GLY A 51 11.69 1.17 5.35
CA GLY A 51 11.57 -0.27 5.14
C GLY A 51 10.39 -0.67 4.25
N LYS A 52 10.23 -1.98 4.04
CA LYS A 52 9.27 -2.54 3.08
C LYS A 52 8.42 -3.66 3.69
N LEU A 53 7.10 -3.58 3.52
CA LEU A 53 6.16 -4.65 3.87
C LEU A 53 5.40 -5.12 2.61
N PHE A 54 5.32 -6.42 2.41
CA PHE A 54 4.52 -7.02 1.34
C PHE A 54 3.61 -8.07 1.95
N ALA A 55 2.30 -7.94 1.82
CA ALA A 55 1.34 -8.91 2.32
C ALA A 55 0.40 -9.36 1.21
N ALA A 56 0.37 -10.67 0.96
CA ALA A 56 -0.53 -11.29 -0.01
C ALA A 56 -1.89 -11.57 0.68
N GLY A 57 -2.61 -10.48 0.98
CA GLY A 57 -3.96 -10.49 1.55
C GLY A 57 -4.34 -9.13 2.12
N LYS A 58 -5.52 -9.07 2.76
CA LYS A 58 -6.03 -7.83 3.37
C LYS A 58 -5.35 -7.53 4.71
N ALA A 59 -5.22 -6.25 5.01
CA ALA A 59 -4.89 -5.74 6.33
C ALA A 59 -6.15 -5.38 7.11
N GLY A 60 -6.09 -5.46 8.43
CA GLY A 60 -7.16 -4.97 9.29
C GLY A 60 -7.24 -3.43 9.36
N GLU A 61 -7.84 -2.94 10.45
CA GLU A 61 -8.07 -1.52 10.69
C GLU A 61 -6.77 -0.76 10.95
N ARG A 62 -6.78 0.54 10.65
CA ARG A 62 -5.65 1.46 10.90
C ARG A 62 -4.35 1.01 10.25
N PHE A 63 -4.45 0.38 9.09
CA PHE A 63 -3.29 0.03 8.29
C PHE A 63 -2.47 1.28 7.93
N ALA A 64 -1.15 1.23 8.16
CA ALA A 64 -0.21 2.33 7.93
C ALA A 64 -0.51 3.62 8.73
N VAL A 65 -1.16 3.49 9.89
CA VAL A 65 -1.40 4.62 10.79
C VAL A 65 -0.09 5.27 11.24
N ARG A 66 0.01 6.60 11.12
CA ARG A 66 1.22 7.37 11.41
C ARG A 66 2.48 6.90 10.67
N ASN A 67 2.34 6.27 9.51
CA ASN A 67 3.49 5.95 8.68
C ASN A 67 4.21 7.24 8.24
N SER A 68 5.53 7.29 8.41
CA SER A 68 6.38 8.44 8.08
C SER A 68 7.43 8.13 7.00
N GLY A 69 7.49 6.90 6.50
CA GLY A 69 8.47 6.54 5.46
C GLY A 69 8.53 5.07 5.04
N GLY A 70 7.74 4.20 5.67
CA GLY A 70 7.57 2.81 5.26
C GLY A 70 6.89 2.69 3.88
N THR A 71 7.29 1.67 3.12
CA THR A 71 6.63 1.28 1.87
C THR A 71 5.85 -0.01 2.08
N ALA A 72 4.60 -0.08 1.63
CA ALA A 72 3.85 -1.33 1.67
C ALA A 72 3.01 -1.62 0.44
N ILE A 73 2.80 -2.92 0.20
CA ILE A 73 1.82 -3.44 -0.75
C ILE A 73 0.93 -4.46 -0.04
N VAL A 74 -0.39 -4.24 -0.09
CA VAL A 74 -1.43 -5.12 0.47
C VAL A 74 -2.56 -5.29 -0.54
N GLU A 75 -3.45 -6.26 -0.33
CA GLU A 75 -4.57 -6.55 -1.25
C GLU A 75 -5.91 -5.97 -0.81
N GLY A 76 -5.89 -5.15 0.25
CA GLY A 76 -7.02 -4.43 0.79
C GLY A 76 -6.69 -3.95 2.20
N CYS A 77 -7.48 -3.03 2.73
CA CYS A 77 -7.45 -2.69 4.15
C CYS A 77 -8.86 -2.34 4.65
N ASP A 78 -9.06 -2.47 5.95
CA ASP A 78 -10.33 -2.05 6.57
C ASP A 78 -10.30 -0.52 6.87
N SER A 79 -11.06 -0.10 7.87
CA SER A 79 -11.29 1.30 8.24
C SER A 79 -10.01 2.03 8.66
N ASN A 80 -10.03 3.36 8.54
CA ASN A 80 -8.96 4.27 8.99
C ASN A 80 -7.58 3.95 8.35
N GLY A 81 -7.56 3.42 7.13
CA GLY A 81 -6.32 3.20 6.40
C GLY A 81 -5.56 4.51 6.15
N CYS A 82 -4.23 4.47 6.30
CA CYS A 82 -3.31 5.61 6.17
C CYS A 82 -3.62 6.81 7.09
N GLU A 83 -4.36 6.59 8.18
CA GLU A 83 -4.68 7.65 9.14
C GLU A 83 -3.41 8.29 9.71
N TYR A 84 -3.36 9.63 9.75
CA TYR A 84 -2.19 10.40 10.22
C TYR A 84 -0.86 10.07 9.51
N MET A 85 -0.90 9.49 8.31
CA MET A 85 0.31 9.23 7.54
C MET A 85 0.97 10.55 7.13
N THR A 86 2.28 10.63 7.33
CA THR A 86 3.13 11.82 7.10
C THR A 86 4.21 11.59 6.05
N GLY A 87 4.43 10.33 5.63
CA GLY A 87 5.41 9.97 4.62
C GLY A 87 5.38 8.49 4.26
N GLY A 88 6.07 8.12 3.17
CA GLY A 88 6.11 6.75 2.66
C GLY A 88 5.21 6.53 1.44
N ASN A 89 5.18 5.28 0.96
CA ASN A 89 4.42 4.87 -0.22
C ASN A 89 3.58 3.63 0.06
N ILE A 90 2.27 3.75 -0.08
CA ILE A 90 1.33 2.66 0.18
C ILE A 90 0.65 2.25 -1.11
N VAL A 91 0.57 0.95 -1.37
CA VAL A 91 -0.16 0.39 -2.51
C VAL A 91 -1.19 -0.61 -1.98
N ILE A 92 -2.44 -0.44 -2.37
CA ILE A 92 -3.58 -1.26 -1.98
C ILE A 92 -4.22 -1.80 -3.24
N LEU A 93 -4.14 -3.12 -3.45
CA LEU A 93 -4.58 -3.80 -4.66
C LEU A 93 -6.04 -4.28 -4.59
N GLY A 94 -6.87 -3.61 -3.78
CA GLY A 94 -8.27 -3.97 -3.56
C GLY A 94 -9.00 -2.92 -2.72
N SER A 95 -10.13 -3.34 -2.13
CA SER A 95 -11.04 -2.46 -1.39
C SER A 95 -10.39 -1.84 -0.15
N ILE A 96 -10.82 -0.62 0.17
CA ILE A 96 -10.53 0.10 1.41
C ILE A 96 -11.78 0.18 2.29
N GLY A 97 -11.61 0.39 3.59
CA GLY A 97 -12.70 0.72 4.50
C GLY A 97 -12.87 2.22 4.73
N ASP A 98 -13.83 2.57 5.59
CA ASP A 98 -14.24 3.94 5.87
C ASP A 98 -13.11 4.84 6.40
N ASN A 99 -13.25 6.14 6.16
CA ASN A 99 -12.39 7.19 6.69
C ASN A 99 -10.91 7.05 6.27
N PHE A 100 -10.67 6.58 5.05
CA PHE A 100 -9.33 6.42 4.49
C PHE A 100 -8.62 7.78 4.34
N GLY A 101 -7.36 7.83 4.77
CA GLY A 101 -6.51 9.02 4.67
C GLY A 101 -6.88 10.15 5.63
N ALA A 102 -7.69 9.90 6.66
CA ALA A 102 -8.02 10.92 7.65
C ALA A 102 -6.76 11.45 8.37
N GLY A 103 -6.58 12.77 8.37
CA GLY A 103 -5.40 13.39 8.96
C GLY A 103 -4.09 13.06 8.24
N MET A 104 -4.14 12.44 7.05
CA MET A 104 -2.96 12.18 6.24
C MET A 104 -2.40 13.52 5.73
N THR A 105 -1.18 13.84 6.14
CA THR A 105 -0.51 15.12 5.86
C THR A 105 0.72 14.96 4.95
N GLY A 106 1.15 13.73 4.65
CA GLY A 106 2.24 13.49 3.70
C GLY A 106 2.38 12.05 3.23
N GLY A 107 3.14 11.87 2.15
CA GLY A 107 3.31 10.58 1.45
C GLY A 107 2.33 10.39 0.28
N MET A 108 2.30 9.18 -0.26
CA MET A 108 1.42 8.82 -1.38
C MET A 108 0.80 7.45 -1.19
N ALA A 109 -0.49 7.33 -1.49
CA ALA A 109 -1.17 6.05 -1.56
C ALA A 109 -1.73 5.79 -2.96
N PHE A 110 -1.67 4.54 -3.39
CA PHE A 110 -2.21 4.03 -4.64
C PHE A 110 -3.28 3.00 -4.30
N VAL A 111 -4.50 3.22 -4.77
CA VAL A 111 -5.62 2.33 -4.48
C VAL A 111 -6.16 1.80 -5.80
N TYR A 112 -6.20 0.48 -5.92
CA TYR A 112 -6.88 -0.21 -7.00
C TYR A 112 -8.36 -0.32 -6.65
N ASP A 113 -9.15 0.57 -7.24
CA ASP A 113 -10.60 0.61 -7.06
C ASP A 113 -11.30 0.04 -8.29
N GLU A 114 -11.66 -1.24 -8.22
CA GLU A 114 -12.39 -1.92 -9.30
C GLU A 114 -13.86 -1.49 -9.37
N LYS A 115 -14.42 -0.96 -8.28
CA LYS A 115 -15.85 -0.63 -8.16
C LYS A 115 -16.13 0.86 -8.35
N ASN A 116 -15.11 1.69 -8.54
CA ASN A 116 -15.20 3.14 -8.63
C ASN A 116 -16.03 3.76 -7.49
N ASN A 117 -15.80 3.28 -6.26
CA ASN A 117 -16.52 3.72 -5.07
C ASN A 117 -15.61 4.25 -3.94
N PHE A 118 -14.33 4.51 -4.23
CA PHE A 118 -13.34 5.06 -3.29
C PHE A 118 -13.81 6.34 -2.60
N GLU A 119 -14.48 7.22 -3.33
CA GLU A 119 -14.99 8.49 -2.80
C GLU A 119 -15.95 8.34 -1.61
N ASN A 120 -16.64 7.20 -1.51
CA ASN A 120 -17.53 6.89 -0.38
C ASN A 120 -16.76 6.55 0.91
N TYR A 121 -15.51 6.10 0.77
CA TYR A 121 -14.67 5.63 1.87
C TYR A 121 -13.53 6.60 2.22
N ALA A 122 -13.18 7.48 1.29
CA ALA A 122 -12.14 8.49 1.46
C ALA A 122 -12.57 9.62 2.40
N ASN A 123 -11.61 10.18 3.14
CA ASN A 123 -11.85 11.41 3.91
C ASN A 123 -11.43 12.65 3.08
N PRO A 124 -12.37 13.40 2.48
CA PRO A 124 -12.05 14.53 1.60
C PRO A 124 -11.43 15.73 2.31
N SER A 125 -11.47 15.79 3.65
CA SER A 125 -10.92 16.93 4.39
C SER A 125 -9.39 16.99 4.34
N SER A 126 -8.74 15.83 4.20
CA SER A 126 -7.29 15.68 4.38
C SER A 126 -6.56 15.28 3.10
N ILE A 127 -7.25 14.64 2.16
CA ILE A 127 -6.64 14.06 0.96
C ILE A 127 -7.33 14.51 -0.32
N VAL A 128 -6.56 14.57 -1.40
CA VAL A 128 -7.06 14.77 -2.77
C VAL A 128 -6.75 13.52 -3.56
N TRP A 129 -7.62 13.11 -4.47
CA TRP A 129 -7.36 11.98 -5.36
C TRP A 129 -7.54 12.34 -6.82
N VAL A 130 -6.81 11.60 -7.67
CA VAL A 130 -6.89 11.71 -9.12
C VAL A 130 -7.11 10.32 -9.69
N ASP A 131 -8.10 10.21 -10.56
CA ASP A 131 -8.39 8.98 -11.30
C ASP A 131 -7.41 8.78 -12.45
N SER A 132 -6.91 7.55 -12.60
CA SER A 132 -6.13 7.14 -13.76
C SER A 132 -6.55 5.81 -14.33
N SER A 133 -7.82 5.70 -14.73
CA SER A 133 -8.44 4.62 -15.53
C SER A 133 -8.27 3.16 -15.03
N ALA A 134 -7.60 2.94 -13.90
CA ALA A 134 -7.42 1.63 -13.24
C ALA A 134 -6.78 1.76 -11.84
N LEU A 135 -6.08 2.87 -11.55
CA LEU A 135 -5.46 3.12 -10.24
C LEU A 135 -5.77 4.54 -9.79
N LEU A 136 -6.31 4.69 -8.59
CA LEU A 136 -6.49 5.98 -7.95
C LEU A 136 -5.19 6.38 -7.26
N ARG A 137 -4.77 7.62 -7.46
CA ARG A 137 -3.68 8.21 -6.69
C ARG A 137 -4.24 9.13 -5.65
N VAL A 138 -3.84 8.93 -4.40
CA VAL A 138 -4.16 9.80 -3.30
C VAL A 138 -2.94 10.67 -3.01
N LYS A 139 -3.08 11.97 -3.23
CA LYS A 139 -2.05 12.98 -3.03
C LYS A 139 -2.48 13.93 -1.92
N VAL A 140 -1.54 14.23 -1.04
CA VAL A 140 -1.70 15.30 -0.05
C VAL A 140 -1.17 16.62 -0.66
N PRO A 141 -1.82 17.78 -0.42
CA PRO A 141 -1.22 19.09 -0.70
C PRO A 141 0.16 19.24 -0.01
N PRO A 142 1.07 20.07 -0.54
CA PRO A 142 2.40 19.60 -0.95
C PRO A 142 3.50 19.57 0.13
N VAL A 143 4.26 18.45 0.15
CA VAL A 143 5.73 18.39 0.18
C VAL A 143 6.18 17.31 -0.82
N ALA A 144 7.14 17.61 -1.70
CA ALA A 144 7.47 16.83 -2.90
C ALA A 144 8.60 15.79 -2.73
N ALA A 145 8.50 14.64 -3.41
CA ALA A 145 9.51 14.05 -4.32
C ALA A 145 9.09 12.66 -4.88
N PRO A 146 9.41 12.33 -6.15
CA PRO A 146 9.22 10.98 -6.72
C PRO A 146 10.28 9.96 -6.26
N VAL A 147 9.90 8.67 -6.16
CA VAL A 147 10.74 7.58 -5.63
C VAL A 147 11.19 6.61 -6.73
N LYS A 148 12.51 6.36 -6.82
CA LYS A 148 13.17 5.43 -7.76
C LYS A 148 13.29 4.03 -7.17
N TYR A 149 13.01 2.98 -7.96
CA TYR A 149 13.17 1.58 -7.55
C TYR A 149 14.19 0.86 -8.44
N SER A 150 15.33 0.45 -7.88
CA SER A 150 16.41 -0.35 -8.50
C SER A 150 16.61 -0.17 -10.02
N ASN A 151 15.83 -0.85 -10.86
CA ASN A 151 15.92 -0.83 -12.33
C ASN A 151 14.68 -0.28 -13.07
N PHE A 152 13.70 0.32 -12.39
CA PHE A 152 12.47 0.83 -12.99
C PHE A 152 12.06 2.19 -12.43
N TRP A 153 11.55 3.04 -13.33
CA TRP A 153 10.80 4.23 -12.98
C TRP A 153 9.32 3.85 -12.84
N VAL A 154 8.76 4.01 -11.65
CA VAL A 154 7.31 3.95 -11.46
C VAL A 154 6.78 5.37 -11.58
N PHE A 155 6.56 5.81 -12.82
CA PHE A 155 5.61 6.90 -13.08
C PHE A 155 4.25 6.26 -13.28
N PRO A 156 3.20 6.71 -12.58
CA PRO A 156 1.88 6.14 -12.81
C PRO A 156 1.26 6.87 -14.03
N LEU A 157 0.13 6.37 -14.55
CA LEU A 157 -0.66 6.77 -15.75
C LEU A 157 -0.50 5.82 -16.95
N PRO A 158 -1.59 5.61 -17.73
CA PRO A 158 -2.15 4.28 -17.96
C PRO A 158 -2.00 3.79 -19.40
N GLY A 159 -2.15 2.47 -19.60
CA GLY A 159 -2.23 1.85 -20.93
C GLY A 159 -1.00 1.09 -21.44
N PHE A 160 0.04 0.87 -20.63
CA PHE A 160 1.27 0.23 -21.11
C PHE A 160 1.32 -1.29 -20.86
N LYS A 161 1.25 -2.07 -21.95
CA LYS A 161 1.93 -3.37 -22.05
C LYS A 161 3.42 -3.09 -22.24
N VAL A 162 4.27 -3.51 -21.29
CA VAL A 162 5.72 -3.48 -21.48
C VAL A 162 6.15 -4.73 -22.26
N ARG A 163 6.43 -4.57 -23.56
CA ARG A 163 7.21 -5.52 -24.36
C ARG A 163 8.64 -4.97 -24.49
N LEU A 164 9.64 -5.79 -24.15
CA LEU A 164 11.06 -5.45 -24.30
C LEU A 164 11.43 -5.35 -25.80
N PRO A 165 12.27 -4.41 -26.24
CA PRO A 165 12.96 -4.56 -27.51
C PRO A 165 13.97 -5.70 -27.36
N SER A 166 13.91 -6.68 -28.26
CA SER A 166 14.98 -7.65 -28.42
C SER A 166 16.28 -6.89 -28.66
N ALA A 167 17.28 -7.09 -27.80
CA ALA A 167 18.65 -6.77 -28.14
C ALA A 167 19.03 -7.64 -29.34
N THR A 168 18.98 -7.08 -30.54
CA THR A 168 19.81 -7.52 -31.65
C THR A 168 21.06 -6.64 -31.62
N LEU A 169 22.11 -7.15 -31.01
CA LEU A 169 23.52 -6.75 -31.14
C LEU A 169 24.23 -8.11 -31.21
N ARG A 170 24.76 -8.59 -32.34
CA ARG A 170 25.95 -8.08 -33.05
C ARG A 170 26.86 -7.24 -32.17
#